data_AF-A0A353MAQ6-F1
#
_entry.id   AF-A0A353MAQ6-F1
#
_cell.length_a   1.000
_cell.length_b   1.000
_cell.length_c   1.000
_cell.angle_alpha   90.00
_cell.angle_beta   90.00
_cell.angle_gamma   90.00
#
_symmetry.space_group_name_H-M   'P 1'
#
loop_
_entity.id
_entity.type
_entity.pdbx_description
1 polymer ?
#
loop_
_entity_poly.entity_id
_entity_poly.type
_entity_poly.pdbx_seq_one_letter_code
_entity_poly.pdbx_strand_id
1 'polypeptide(L)'
;KVGVQKGSSALEAVKKLPAPPAEVREYADNPKALLDLESKRLDTVIIDDATGRDFIAKRPGKFQILAGNITKEPFGVAFRKDDVELREKVQKTLDAMVKDGTMGKISKKWFGEDITNPKKWK
;
A
#
# COMPACT_ATOMS: atom_id res chain seq x y z
N LYS A 1 0.86 17.96 -10.65
CA LYS A 1 1.98 17.03 -10.87
C LYS A 1 1.87 15.91 -9.86
N VAL A 2 1.69 14.68 -10.34
CA VAL A 2 1.50 13.50 -9.49
C VAL A 2 2.71 12.60 -9.60
N GLY A 3 3.27 12.18 -8.46
CA GLY A 3 4.31 11.16 -8.39
C GLY A 3 3.71 9.78 -8.12
N VAL A 4 4.25 8.76 -8.79
CA VAL A 4 3.83 7.37 -8.60
C VAL A 4 5.00 6.41 -8.82
N GLN A 5 4.99 5.27 -8.17
CA GLN A 5 6.02 4.24 -8.39
C GLN A 5 5.80 3.56 -9.74
N LYS A 6 6.86 3.45 -10.54
CA LYS A 6 6.87 2.72 -11.80
C LYS A 6 6.48 1.26 -11.60
N GLY A 7 5.56 0.76 -12.42
CA GLY A 7 5.11 -0.64 -12.39
C GLY A 7 4.22 -1.02 -11.19
N SER A 8 3.74 -0.03 -10.43
CA SER A 8 2.79 -0.25 -9.32
C SER A 8 1.34 -0.29 -9.81
N SER A 9 0.45 -0.88 -9.00
CA SER A 9 -1.00 -0.77 -9.23
C SER A 9 -1.49 0.67 -9.07
N ALA A 10 -0.83 1.49 -8.25
CA ALA A 10 -1.08 2.92 -8.16
C ALA A 10 -0.96 3.63 -9.52
N LEU A 11 0.04 3.29 -10.35
CA LEU A 11 0.17 3.85 -11.69
C LEU A 11 -1.04 3.49 -12.57
N GLU A 12 -1.48 2.24 -12.50
CA GLU A 12 -2.66 1.77 -13.23
C GLU A 12 -3.95 2.43 -12.72
N ALA A 13 -4.03 2.72 -11.43
CA ALA A 13 -5.13 3.48 -10.83
C ALA A 13 -5.17 4.92 -11.36
N VAL A 14 -4.02 5.61 -11.45
CA VAL A 14 -3.94 6.98 -11.99
C VAL A 14 -4.43 7.02 -13.44
N LYS A 15 -4.05 6.05 -14.27
CA LYS A 15 -4.45 5.97 -15.67
C LYS A 15 -5.96 5.80 -15.87
N LYS A 16 -6.65 5.25 -14.86
CA LYS A 16 -8.11 5.00 -14.88
C LYS A 16 -8.93 6.11 -14.26
N LEU A 17 -8.29 7.20 -13.79
CA LEU A 17 -9.02 8.33 -13.22
C LEU A 17 -9.86 9.02 -14.30
N PRO A 18 -11.11 9.40 -13.99
CA PRO A 18 -11.98 10.10 -14.94
C PRO A 18 -11.42 11.49 -15.32
N ALA A 19 -10.69 12.12 -14.41
CA ALA A 19 -9.92 13.34 -14.65
C ALA A 19 -8.44 13.05 -14.43
N PRO A 20 -7.67 12.73 -15.50
CA PRO A 20 -6.26 12.42 -15.35
C PRO A 20 -5.46 13.66 -14.94
N PRO A 21 -4.40 13.51 -14.13
CA PRO A 21 -3.53 14.62 -13.78
C PRO A 21 -2.77 15.11 -15.03
N ALA A 22 -2.49 16.42 -15.07
CA ALA A 22 -1.77 17.05 -16.19
C ALA A 22 -0.35 16.49 -16.41
N GLU A 23 0.29 15.99 -15.36
CA GLU A 23 1.63 15.39 -15.42
C GLU A 23 1.72 14.25 -14.40
N VAL A 24 2.13 13.07 -14.87
CA VAL A 24 2.46 11.90 -14.05
C VAL A 24 3.97 11.68 -14.14
N ARG A 25 4.65 11.67 -13.00
CA ARG A 25 6.07 11.32 -12.89
C ARG A 25 6.21 9.96 -12.26
N GLU A 26 6.88 9.07 -12.97
CA GLU A 26 7.20 7.75 -12.48
C GLU A 26 8.54 7.74 -11.74
N TYR A 27 8.56 7.12 -10.57
CA TYR A 27 9.75 6.97 -9.75
C TYR A 27 10.10 5.49 -9.59
N ALA A 28 11.39 5.20 -9.42
CA ALA A 28 11.83 3.83 -9.13
C ALA A 28 11.27 3.31 -7.79
N ASP A 29 11.05 4.20 -6.83
CA ASP A 29 10.58 3.88 -5.48
C ASP A 29 9.81 5.05 -4.86
N ASN A 30 8.98 4.74 -3.86
CA ASN A 30 8.18 5.73 -3.13
C ASN A 30 9.00 6.78 -2.36
N PRO A 31 10.13 6.45 -1.69
CA PRO A 31 11.00 7.45 -1.08
C PRO A 31 11.39 8.61 -2.01
N LYS A 32 11.79 8.32 -3.25
CA LYS A 32 12.15 9.37 -4.22
C LYS A 32 10.96 10.25 -4.58
N ALA A 33 9.78 9.67 -4.77
CA ALA A 33 8.56 10.44 -5.02
C ALA A 33 8.22 11.36 -3.83
N LEU A 34 8.35 10.87 -2.60
CA LEU A 34 8.10 11.66 -1.39
C LEU A 34 9.13 12.78 -1.18
N LEU A 35 10.39 12.59 -1.55
CA LEU A 35 11.42 13.65 -1.53
C LEU A 35 11.10 14.77 -2.53
N ASP A 36 10.56 14.43 -3.69
CA ASP A 36 10.10 15.41 -4.67
C ASP A 36 8.86 16.17 -4.20
N LEU A 37 7.96 15.49 -3.49
CA LEU A 37 6.83 16.13 -2.83
C LEU A 37 7.30 17.12 -1.76
N GLU A 38 8.21 16.71 -0.87
CA GLU A 38 8.78 17.58 0.16
C GLU A 38 9.52 18.79 -0.44
N SER A 39 10.19 18.60 -1.58
CA SER A 39 10.87 19.66 -2.34
C SER A 39 9.93 20.50 -3.21
N LYS A 40 8.60 20.31 -3.13
CA LYS A 40 7.58 21.02 -3.92
C LYS A 40 7.73 20.84 -5.44
N ARG A 41 8.39 19.77 -5.88
CA ARG A 41 8.49 19.38 -7.31
C ARG A 41 7.25 18.62 -7.78
N LEU A 42 6.49 18.06 -6.85
CA LEU A 42 5.20 17.41 -7.03
C LEU A 42 4.15 18.10 -6.15
N ASP A 43 2.89 17.95 -6.54
CA ASP A 43 1.74 18.39 -5.75
C ASP A 43 1.20 17.26 -4.87
N THR A 44 1.23 16.02 -5.37
CA THR A 44 0.73 14.82 -4.68
C THR A 44 1.56 13.60 -5.06
N VAL A 45 1.62 12.62 -4.16
CA VAL A 45 2.11 11.26 -4.44
C VAL A 45 0.98 10.28 -4.23
N ILE A 46 0.80 9.35 -5.16
CA ILE A 46 -0.15 8.24 -5.03
C ILE A 46 0.63 6.99 -4.63
N ILE A 47 0.26 6.44 -3.49
CA ILE A 47 0.98 5.38 -2.77
C ILE A 47 -0.03 4.51 -2.01
N ASP A 48 0.32 3.26 -1.76
CA ASP A 48 -0.48 2.37 -0.91
C ASP A 48 -0.65 2.94 0.49
N ASP A 49 -1.87 2.81 1.06
CA ASP A 49 -2.22 3.37 2.38
C ASP A 49 -1.27 2.87 3.49
N ALA A 50 -0.99 1.56 3.55
CA ALA A 50 -0.08 1.00 4.54
C ALA A 50 1.33 1.60 4.44
N THR A 51 1.85 1.76 3.22
CA THR A 51 3.17 2.35 2.96
C THR A 51 3.17 3.85 3.30
N GLY A 52 2.15 4.59 2.87
CA GLY A 52 2.00 6.01 3.16
C GLY A 52 1.93 6.31 4.66
N ARG A 53 1.16 5.52 5.41
CA ARG A 53 1.06 5.61 6.88
C ARG A 53 2.41 5.37 7.56
N ASP A 54 3.17 4.37 7.15
CA ASP A 54 4.51 4.12 7.69
C ASP A 54 5.46 5.31 7.45
N PHE A 55 5.45 5.89 6.24
CA PHE A 55 6.28 7.07 5.94
C PHE A 55 5.88 8.29 6.77
N ILE A 56 4.57 8.53 6.95
CA ILE A 56 4.07 9.66 7.73
C ILE A 56 4.39 9.49 9.21
N ALA A 57 4.23 8.29 9.77
CA ALA A 57 4.59 7.99 11.15
C ALA A 57 6.07 8.27 11.44
N LYS A 58 6.95 8.04 10.46
CA LYS A 58 8.40 8.31 10.55
C LYS A 58 8.77 9.79 10.30
N ARG A 59 7.86 10.60 9.76
CA ARG A 59 8.09 12.02 9.41
C ARG A 59 6.90 12.90 9.82
N PRO A 60 6.63 13.03 11.13
CA PRO A 60 5.46 13.75 11.61
C PRO A 60 5.45 15.21 11.12
N GLY A 61 4.29 15.67 10.65
CA GLY A 61 4.07 17.03 10.18
C GLY A 61 4.60 17.36 8.78
N LYS A 62 5.23 16.40 8.08
CA LYS A 62 5.77 16.62 6.72
C LYS A 62 4.76 16.35 5.61
N PHE A 63 3.93 15.34 5.80
CA PHE A 63 2.93 14.93 4.81
C PHE A 63 1.59 14.70 5.50
N GLN A 64 0.52 14.76 4.71
CA GLN A 64 -0.83 14.42 5.13
C GLN A 64 -1.44 13.46 4.12
N ILE A 65 -2.24 12.51 4.61
CA ILE A 65 -3.06 11.65 3.75
C ILE A 65 -4.33 12.41 3.42
N LEU A 66 -4.66 12.52 2.14
CA LEU A 66 -5.93 13.10 1.71
C LEU A 66 -7.06 12.10 1.97
N ALA A 67 -8.25 12.60 2.28
CA ALA A 67 -9.40 11.75 2.52
C ALA A 67 -9.81 10.99 1.25
N GLY A 68 -10.19 9.72 1.42
CA GLY A 68 -10.65 8.85 0.33
C GLY A 68 -9.54 7.97 -0.24
N ASN A 69 -9.95 7.06 -1.12
CA ASN A 69 -9.04 6.17 -1.86
C ASN A 69 -9.44 6.19 -3.33
N ILE A 70 -8.46 6.11 -4.22
CA ILE A 70 -8.73 6.01 -5.67
C ILE A 70 -9.06 4.56 -6.09
N THR A 71 -8.50 3.57 -5.39
CA THR A 71 -8.78 2.14 -5.57
C THR A 71 -8.77 1.42 -4.22
N LYS A 72 -9.33 0.20 -4.20
CA LYS A 72 -9.22 -0.73 -3.07
C LYS A 72 -8.75 -2.07 -3.59
N GLU A 73 -7.63 -2.54 -3.06
CA GLU A 73 -6.93 -3.71 -3.58
C GLU A 73 -6.53 -4.61 -2.40
N PRO A 74 -6.80 -5.93 -2.47
CA PRO A 74 -6.30 -6.86 -1.48
C PRO A 74 -4.79 -7.07 -1.66
N PHE A 75 -4.05 -7.11 -0.55
CA PHE A 75 -2.65 -7.54 -0.55
C PHE A 75 -2.57 -9.06 -0.44
N GLY A 76 -1.55 -9.64 -1.08
CA GLY A 76 -1.30 -11.08 -1.05
C GLY A 76 0.18 -11.43 -1.19
N VAL A 77 0.53 -12.66 -0.83
CA VAL A 77 1.86 -13.23 -1.05
C VAL A 77 1.87 -13.91 -2.42
N ALA A 78 2.74 -13.45 -3.32
CA ALA A 78 2.85 -14.00 -4.66
C ALA A 78 3.79 -15.23 -4.68
N PHE A 79 3.40 -16.25 -5.44
CA PHE A 79 4.17 -17.48 -5.69
C PHE A 79 4.30 -17.72 -7.19
N ARG A 80 5.24 -18.59 -7.61
CA ARG A 80 5.20 -19.12 -8.97
C ARG A 80 3.90 -19.91 -9.17
N LYS A 81 3.40 -19.97 -10.40
CA LYS A 81 2.09 -20.57 -10.71
C LYS A 81 2.02 -22.05 -10.34
N ASP A 82 3.16 -22.74 -10.40
CA ASP A 82 3.35 -24.17 -10.14
C ASP A 82 3.74 -24.49 -8.68
N ASP A 83 4.12 -23.50 -7.87
CA ASP A 83 4.47 -23.67 -6.45
C ASP A 83 3.24 -23.85 -5.54
N VAL A 84 2.35 -24.78 -5.88
CA VAL A 84 1.08 -24.99 -5.18
C VAL A 84 1.31 -25.40 -3.72
N GLU A 85 2.23 -26.33 -3.45
CA GLU A 85 2.46 -26.83 -2.09
C GLU A 85 2.93 -25.73 -1.13
N LEU A 86 3.85 -24.87 -1.58
CA LEU A 86 4.34 -23.74 -0.79
C LEU A 86 3.23 -22.73 -0.54
N ARG A 87 2.46 -22.38 -1.58
CA ARG A 87 1.31 -21.48 -1.47
C ARG A 87 0.31 -21.97 -0.43
N GLU A 88 -0.07 -23.25 -0.48
CA GLU A 88 -1.03 -23.84 0.47
C GLU A 88 -0.49 -23.86 1.91
N LYS A 89 0.80 -24.14 2.12
CA LYS A 89 1.42 -24.08 3.45
C LYS A 89 1.40 -22.66 4.02
N VAL A 90 1.74 -21.66 3.21
CA VAL A 90 1.70 -20.25 3.63
C VAL A 90 0.27 -19.82 3.91
N GLN A 91 -0.70 -20.14 3.04
CA GLN A 91 -2.10 -19.81 3.24
C GLN A 91 -2.63 -20.37 4.57
N LYS A 92 -2.45 -21.68 4.82
CA LYS A 92 -2.86 -22.31 6.09
C LYS A 92 -2.24 -21.65 7.32
N THR A 93 -0.98 -21.19 7.21
CA THR A 93 -0.31 -20.49 8.29
C THR A 93 -0.92 -19.12 8.53
N LEU A 94 -1.19 -18.35 7.47
CA LEU A 94 -1.86 -17.06 7.58
C LEU A 94 -3.27 -17.21 8.15
N ASP A 95 -4.03 -18.23 7.73
CA ASP A 95 -5.36 -18.53 8.26
C ASP A 95 -5.32 -18.82 9.76
N ALA A 96 -4.34 -19.63 10.21
CA ALA A 96 -4.14 -19.91 11.63
C ALA A 96 -3.80 -18.64 12.43
N MET A 97 -2.92 -17.79 11.89
CA MET A 97 -2.55 -16.51 12.51
C MET A 97 -3.70 -15.51 12.58
N VAL A 98 -4.62 -15.53 11.62
CA VAL A 98 -5.83 -14.70 11.69
C VAL A 98 -6.80 -15.26 12.72
N LYS A 99 -6.98 -16.59 12.75
CA LYS A 99 -7.86 -17.28 13.70
C LYS A 99 -7.42 -17.11 15.16
N ASP A 100 -6.13 -17.17 15.43
CA ASP A 100 -5.58 -17.05 16.79
C ASP A 100 -5.29 -15.60 17.22
N GLY A 101 -5.51 -14.64 16.31
CA GLY A 101 -5.32 -13.21 16.55
C GLY A 101 -3.86 -12.72 16.47
N THR A 102 -2.91 -13.58 16.14
CA THR A 102 -1.50 -13.22 15.92
C THR A 102 -1.35 -12.18 14.82
N MET A 103 -2.07 -12.35 13.71
CA MET A 103 -2.04 -11.40 12.59
C MET A 103 -2.53 -10.01 13.02
N GLY A 104 -3.61 -9.94 13.80
CA GLY A 104 -4.12 -8.68 14.34
C GLY A 104 -3.15 -7.99 15.31
N LYS A 105 -2.41 -8.76 16.13
CA LYS A 105 -1.34 -8.20 16.99
C LYS A 105 -0.21 -7.60 16.16
N ILE A 106 0.20 -8.28 15.09
CA ILE A 106 1.21 -7.76 14.16
C ILE A 106 0.72 -6.47 13.51
N SER A 107 -0.51 -6.45 13.00
CA SER A 107 -1.11 -5.25 12.40
C SER A 107 -1.08 -4.06 13.36
N LYS A 108 -1.57 -4.24 14.59
CA LYS A 108 -1.59 -3.17 15.60
C LYS A 108 -0.20 -2.65 15.95
N LYS A 109 0.80 -3.53 16.01
CA LYS A 109 2.20 -3.14 16.27
C LYS A 109 2.73 -2.16 15.21
N TRP A 110 2.36 -2.36 13.95
CA TRP A 110 2.88 -1.56 12.83
C TRP A 110 2.00 -0.36 12.47
N PHE A 111 0.68 -0.47 12.63
CA PHE A 111 -0.28 0.52 12.14
C PHE A 111 -1.13 1.17 13.23
N GLY A 112 -0.97 0.77 14.49
CA GLY A 112 -1.78 1.24 15.62
C GLY A 112 -3.20 0.63 15.67
N GLU A 113 -3.65 0.00 14.58
CA GLU A 113 -4.95 -0.65 14.46
C GLU A 113 -4.84 -1.99 13.71
N ASP A 114 -5.90 -2.80 13.80
CA ASP A 114 -6.00 -4.05 13.06
C ASP A 114 -6.66 -3.83 11.68
N ILE A 115 -5.83 -3.80 10.63
CA ILE A 115 -6.27 -3.59 9.24
C ILE A 115 -6.51 -4.90 8.50
N THR A 116 -6.40 -6.06 9.16
CA THR A 116 -6.44 -7.39 8.54
C THR A 116 -7.86 -7.86 8.23
N ASN A 117 -8.86 -7.19 8.81
CA ASN A 117 -10.29 -7.47 8.68
C ASN A 117 -10.63 -8.98 8.78
N PRO A 118 -10.45 -9.60 9.96
CA PRO A 118 -10.64 -11.05 10.14
C PRO A 118 -12.03 -11.55 9.69
N LYS A 119 -13.06 -10.71 9.77
CA LYS A 119 -14.44 -11.04 9.32
C LYS A 119 -14.55 -11.24 7.81
N LYS A 120 -13.64 -10.66 7.03
CA LYS A 120 -13.58 -10.80 5.57
C LYS A 120 -12.47 -11.76 5.12
N TRP A 121 -11.70 -12.31 6.05
CA TRP A 121 -10.67 -13.31 5.76
C TRP A 121 -11.34 -14.61 5.31
N LYS A 122 -10.93 -15.11 4.14
CA LYS A 122 -11.46 -16.33 3.53
C LYS A 122 -10.33 -17.22 3.09
#